data_AF-A0A967FK64-F1
#
_entry.id   AF-A0A967FK64-F1
#
_cell.length_a   1.000
_cell.length_b   1.000
_cell.length_c   1.000
_cell.angle_alpha   90.00
_cell.angle_beta   90.00
_cell.angle_gamma   90.00
#
_symmetry.space_group_name_H-M   'P 1'
#
loop_
_entity.id
_entity.type
_entity.pdbx_description
1 polymer ?
#
loop_
_entity_poly.entity_id
_entity_poly.type
_entity_poly.pdbx_seq_one_letter_code
_entity_poly.pdbx_strand_id
1 'polypeptide(L)' 'LMGRALCNMGAYGQSAEMLAKGIPLAEKFGDMELYAGSLAFQAANLYYQGKWEEAEQIAQRS' A
#
# COMPACT_ATOMS: atom_id res chain seq x y z
N LEU A 1 8.33 -1.16 4.37
CA LEU A 1 8.24 -0.36 5.62
C LEU A 1 8.11 1.15 5.38
N MET A 2 9.01 1.79 4.61
CA MET A 2 8.97 3.25 4.41
C MET A 2 7.64 3.80 3.86
N GLY A 3 7.04 3.14 2.86
CA GLY A 3 5.73 3.55 2.32
C GLY A 3 4.60 3.52 3.37
N ARG A 4 4.60 2.52 4.25
CA ARG A 4 3.63 2.40 5.36
C ARG A 4 3.76 3.57 6.34
N ALA A 5 4.99 3.92 6.71
CA ALA A 5 5.26 5.05 7.60
C ALA A 5 4.81 6.39 6.97
N LEU A 6 5.11 6.60 5.68
CA LEU A 6 4.66 7.79 4.95
C LEU A 6 3.13 7.92 4.91
N CYS A 7 2.42 6.80 4.76
CA CYS A 7 0.96 6.78 4.80
C CYS A 7 0.42 7.29 6.16
N ASN A 8 1.00 6.82 7.26
CA ASN A 8 0.59 7.23 8.61
C ASN A 8 0.87 8.72 8.88
N MET A 9 1.88 9.29 8.22
CA MET A 9 2.20 10.72 8.29
C MET A 9 1.34 11.58 7.36
N GLY A 10 0.40 11.00 6.61
CA GLY A 10 -0.40 11.70 5.62
C GLY A 10 0.34 12.06 4.33
N ALA A 11 1.58 11.57 4.16
CA ALA A 11 2.39 11.78 2.96
C ALA A 11 1.97 10.79 1.85
N TYR A 12 0.72 10.89 1.42
CA TYR A 12 0.04 9.93 0.54
C TYR A 12 0.71 9.74 -0.82
N GLY A 13 1.21 10.81 -1.45
CA GLY A 13 1.93 10.71 -2.73
C GLY A 13 3.24 9.92 -2.62
N GLN A 14 4.07 10.24 -1.61
CA GLN A 14 5.33 9.52 -1.37
C GLN A 14 5.08 8.08 -0.90
N SER A 15 4.04 7.87 -0.10
CA SER A 15 3.57 6.54 0.30
C SER A 15 3.25 5.70 -0.95
N ALA A 16 2.48 6.25 -1.89
CA ALA A 16 2.08 5.54 -3.11
C ALA A 16 3.31 5.14 -3.94
N GLU A 17 4.26 6.05 -4.13
CA GLU A 17 5.49 5.77 -4.87
C GLU A 17 6.31 4.64 -4.23
N MET A 18 6.45 4.66 -2.90
CA MET A 18 7.21 3.65 -2.18
C MET A 18 6.50 2.29 -2.15
N LEU A 19 5.18 2.27 -1.96
CA LEU A 19 4.38 1.04 -1.96
C LEU A 19 4.38 0.39 -3.36
N ALA A 20 4.26 1.18 -4.43
CA ALA A 20 4.29 0.69 -5.81
C ALA A 20 5.62 -0.01 -6.17
N LYS A 21 6.73 0.39 -5.55
CA LYS A 21 8.03 -0.29 -5.72
C LYS A 21 8.16 -1.52 -4.82
N GLY A 22 7.62 -1.47 -3.60
CA GLY A 22 7.79 -2.50 -2.59
C GLY A 22 6.90 -3.73 -2.80
N ILE A 23 5.65 -3.55 -3.21
CA ILE A 23 4.68 -4.64 -3.38
C ILE A 23 5.17 -5.71 -4.38
N PRO A 24 5.64 -5.38 -5.60
CA PRO A 24 6.12 -6.38 -6.55
C PRO A 24 7.37 -7.11 -6.07
N LEU A 25 8.21 -6.47 -5.25
CA LEU A 25 9.39 -7.11 -4.67
C LEU A 25 8.98 -8.11 -3.59
N ALA A 26 8.06 -7.74 -2.70
CA ALA A 26 7.55 -8.63 -1.67
C ALA A 26 6.89 -9.88 -2.29
N GLU A 27 6.08 -9.68 -3.34
CA GLU A 27 5.48 -10.77 -4.12
C GLU A 27 6.56 -11.67 -4.76
N LYS A 28 7.53 -11.06 -5.46
CA LYS A 28 8.61 -11.79 -6.14
C LYS A 28 9.46 -12.64 -5.20
N PHE A 29 9.72 -12.16 -4.00
CA PHE A 29 10.55 -12.85 -3.01
C PHE A 29 9.73 -13.73 -2.04
N GLY A 30 8.40 -13.78 -2.20
CA GLY A 30 7.52 -14.60 -1.34
C GLY A 30 7.40 -14.08 0.09
N ASP A 31 7.69 -12.80 0.34
CA ASP A 31 7.48 -12.15 1.64
C ASP A 31 6.01 -11.76 1.77
N MET A 32 5.20 -12.73 2.15
CA MET A 32 3.73 -12.59 2.20
C MET A 32 3.27 -11.62 3.30
N GLU A 33 4.01 -11.49 4.40
CA GLU A 33 3.70 -10.51 5.46
C GLU A 33 3.89 -9.08 4.93
N LEU A 34 5.03 -8.83 4.30
CA LEU A 34 5.31 -7.52 3.71
C LEU A 34 4.35 -7.23 2.56
N TYR A 35 4.00 -8.23 1.74
CA TYR A 35 3.07 -8.09 0.63
C TYR A 35 1.67 -7.69 1.12
N ALA A 36 1.05 -8.50 1.98
CA ALA A 36 -0.27 -8.23 2.54
C ALA A 36 -0.32 -6.89 3.29
N GLY A 37 0.68 -6.64 4.15
CA GLY A 37 0.79 -5.38 4.87
C GLY A 37 0.99 -4.17 3.95
N SER A 38 1.68 -4.31 2.82
CA SER A 38 1.86 -3.21 1.86
C SER A 38 0.60 -2.95 1.05
N LEU A 39 -0.17 -3.98 0.70
CA LEU A 39 -1.47 -3.84 0.05
C LEU A 39 -2.49 -3.15 0.97
N ALA A 40 -2.57 -3.55 2.24
CA ALA A 40 -3.47 -2.91 3.21
C ALA A 40 -3.19 -1.40 3.35
N PHE A 41 -1.91 -1.02 3.38
CA PHE A 41 -1.51 0.39 3.41
C PHE A 41 -1.73 1.11 2.08
N GLN A 42 -1.67 0.42 0.95
CA GLN A 42 -2.02 1.00 -0.34
C GLN A 42 -3.53 1.28 -0.41
N ALA A 43 -4.37 0.36 0.08
CA ALA A 43 -5.80 0.58 0.21
C ALA A 43 -6.10 1.76 1.13
N ALA A 44 -5.47 1.84 2.30
CA ALA A 44 -5.63 2.97 3.21
C ALA A 44 -5.20 4.30 2.56
N ASN A 45 -4.09 4.30 1.81
CA ASN A 45 -3.62 5.47 1.09
C ASN A 45 -4.64 5.97 0.04
N LEU A 46 -5.25 5.04 -0.71
CA LEU A 46 -6.30 5.36 -1.68
C LEU A 46 -7.57 5.88 -0.98
N TYR A 47 -7.95 5.24 0.12
CA TYR A 47 -9.07 5.66 0.96
C TYR A 47 -8.88 7.11 1.42
N TYR A 48 -7.76 7.47 2.02
CA TYR A 48 -7.55 8.85 2.50
C TYR A 48 -7.51 9.92 1.38
N GLN A 49 -7.31 9.51 0.12
CA GLN A 49 -7.37 10.39 -1.04
C GLN A 49 -8.77 10.44 -1.70
N GLY A 50 -9.76 9.78 -1.12
CA GLY A 50 -11.13 9.74 -1.65
C GLY A 50 -11.34 8.75 -2.79
N LYS A 51 -10.36 7.89 -3.07
CA LYS A 51 -10.41 6.90 -4.15
C LYS A 51 -11.00 5.58 -3.63
N TRP A 52 -12.25 5.63 -3.23
CA TRP A 52 -12.91 4.57 -2.46
C TRP A 52 -12.99 3.24 -3.23
N GLU A 53 -13.36 3.29 -4.51
CA GLU A 53 -13.50 2.10 -5.37
C GLU A 53 -12.15 1.40 -5.58
N GLU A 54 -11.10 2.17 -5.86
CA GLU A 54 -9.74 1.65 -6.00
C GLU A 54 -9.24 1.06 -4.66
N ALA A 55 -9.55 1.72 -3.54
CA ALA A 55 -9.17 1.25 -2.21
C ALA A 55 -9.79 -0.11 -1.88
N GLU A 56 -11.08 -0.30 -2.19
CA GLU A 56 -11.79 -1.57 -1.98
C GLU A 56 -11.17 -2.70 -2.81
N GLN A 57 -10.88 -2.47 -4.08
CA GLN A 57 -10.24 -3.46 -4.95
C GLN A 57 -8.87 -3.91 -4.41
N ILE A 58 -8.08 -2.97 -3.88
CA ILE A 58 -6.78 -3.30 -3.27
C ILE A 58 -6.96 -4.04 -1.94
N ALA A 59 -7.92 -3.63 -1.10
CA ALA A 59 -8.19 -4.27 0.19
C ALA A 59 -8.68 -5.72 0.04
N GLN A 60 -9.36 -6.06 -1.06
CA GLN A 60 -9.73 -7.45 -1.35
C GLN A 60 -8.53 -8.35 -1.71
N ARG A 61 -7.37 -7.74 -2.03
CA ARG A 61 -6.14 -8.44 -2.40
C ARG A 61 -5.13 -8.53 -1.27
N SER A 62 -5.28 -7.72 -0.21
CA SER A 62 -4.41 -7.70 0.97
C SER A 62 -4.71 -8.85 1.90
#